data_AF-A0A2H6N3X7-F1
#
_entry.id   AF-A0A2H6N3X7-F1
#
_cell.length_a   1.000
_cell.length_b   1.000
_cell.length_c   1.000
_cell.angle_alpha   90.00
_cell.angle_beta   90.00
_cell.angle_gamma   90.00
#
_symmetry.space_group_name_H-M   'P 1'
#
loop_
_entity.id
_entity.type
_entity.pdbx_description
1 polymer ?
#
loop_
_entity_poly.entity_id
_entity_poly.type
_entity_poly.pdbx_seq_one_letter_code
_entity_poly.pdbx_strand_id
1 'polypeptide(L)'
;GEQENRLQKGNGYFQVPPHTPVIFGEAGGRTLFRLLCRDSGGETESMLLNETVPQWVIDITVDKNMPKFNKIPFYLQPHSSSGAKTLKKDRLSASDMLQVRKVMEHVYEKIINLDNESQTTSSSNNDKTGEQEKEEDIAVLAEEKIELLCQDQVLDPNMDLRTVKHFIWKSGGDLTLHYRQKST
;
A
#
# COMPACT_ATOMS: atom_id res chain seq x y z
N GLY A 1 15.37 18.41 -28.33
CA GLY A 1 15.34 16.97 -28.66
C GLY A 1 13.99 16.47 -28.22
N GLU A 2 13.12 16.24 -29.19
CA GLU A 2 11.72 15.89 -29.02
C GLU A 2 11.61 14.60 -28.19
N GLN A 3 11.00 14.68 -27.02
CA GLN A 3 10.65 13.52 -26.22
C GLN A 3 9.42 12.92 -26.90
N GLU A 4 9.66 11.99 -27.83
CA GLU A 4 8.63 11.19 -28.49
C GLU A 4 7.72 10.60 -27.40
N ASN A 5 6.50 11.11 -27.33
CA ASN A 5 5.41 10.55 -26.54
C ASN A 5 5.14 9.15 -27.10
N ARG A 6 5.87 8.13 -26.63
CA ARG A 6 5.55 6.73 -26.91
C ARG A 6 4.14 6.48 -26.38
N LEU A 7 3.16 6.51 -27.28
CA LEU A 7 1.78 6.09 -27.00
C LEU A 7 1.83 4.70 -26.35
N GLN A 8 1.62 4.65 -25.04
CA GLN A 8 1.73 3.42 -24.28
C GLN A 8 0.53 2.53 -24.61
N LYS A 9 0.73 1.61 -25.57
CA LYS A 9 -0.24 0.59 -25.95
C LYS A 9 -0.25 -0.52 -24.89
N GLY A 10 -1.40 -0.72 -24.25
CA GLY A 10 -1.57 -1.74 -23.20
C GLY A 10 -1.01 -1.30 -21.83
N ASN A 11 -0.78 -2.26 -20.95
CA ASN A 11 -0.36 -2.00 -19.56
C ASN A 11 1.16 -2.08 -19.34
N GLY A 12 1.94 -2.60 -20.29
CA GLY A 12 3.40 -2.74 -20.18
C GLY A 12 3.88 -3.93 -19.36
N TYR A 13 2.98 -4.75 -18.80
CA TYR A 13 3.32 -5.90 -17.96
C TYR A 13 2.96 -7.24 -18.60
N PHE A 14 1.79 -7.32 -19.24
CA PHE A 14 1.30 -8.55 -19.88
C PHE A 14 0.32 -8.24 -21.01
N GLN A 15 0.00 -9.25 -21.80
CA GLN A 15 -1.01 -9.18 -22.85
C GLN A 15 -2.02 -10.31 -22.69
N VAL A 16 -3.26 -10.02 -23.09
CA VAL A 16 -4.33 -11.00 -23.18
C VAL A 16 -4.30 -11.63 -24.58
N PRO A 17 -4.62 -12.93 -24.75
CA PRO A 17 -4.66 -13.54 -26.07
C PRO A 17 -5.57 -12.78 -27.05
N PRO A 18 -5.16 -12.52 -28.30
CA PRO A 18 -5.93 -11.69 -29.24
C PRO A 18 -7.33 -12.24 -29.60
N HIS A 19 -7.60 -13.52 -29.37
CA HIS A 19 -8.92 -14.14 -29.56
C HIS A 19 -9.81 -14.07 -28.30
N THR A 20 -9.39 -13.39 -27.24
CA THR A 20 -10.17 -13.31 -26.00
C THR A 20 -11.43 -12.49 -26.24
N PRO A 21 -12.64 -13.04 -25.98
CA PRO A 21 -13.87 -12.27 -26.03
C PRO A 21 -13.91 -11.20 -24.94
N VAL A 22 -14.25 -9.97 -25.31
CA VAL A 22 -14.52 -8.85 -24.39
C VAL A 22 -16.00 -8.53 -24.48
N ILE A 23 -16.66 -8.38 -23.33
CA ILE A 23 -18.12 -8.19 -23.24
C ILE A 23 -18.42 -7.00 -22.34
N PHE A 24 -19.22 -6.05 -22.84
CA PHE A 24 -19.85 -5.00 -22.06
C PHE A 24 -21.32 -5.34 -21.89
N GLY A 25 -21.81 -5.32 -20.65
CA GLY A 25 -23.17 -5.73 -20.32
C GLY A 25 -23.63 -5.15 -18.98
N GLU A 26 -24.94 -5.17 -18.77
CA GLU A 26 -25.57 -4.74 -17.53
C GLU A 26 -25.58 -5.89 -16.51
N ALA A 27 -25.59 -5.55 -15.22
CA ALA A 27 -25.64 -6.54 -14.14
C ALA A 27 -26.88 -7.47 -14.21
N GLY A 28 -27.96 -7.02 -14.86
CA GLY A 28 -29.16 -7.82 -15.13
C GLY A 28 -29.01 -8.88 -16.23
N GLY A 29 -27.82 -9.03 -16.81
CA GLY A 29 -27.52 -10.05 -17.83
C GLY A 29 -27.71 -9.60 -19.29
N ARG A 30 -28.15 -8.36 -19.51
CA ARG A 30 -28.26 -7.79 -20.86
C ARG A 30 -26.87 -7.49 -21.41
N THR A 31 -26.52 -8.08 -22.54
CA THR A 31 -25.28 -7.74 -23.27
C THR A 31 -25.50 -6.49 -24.11
N LEU A 32 -24.56 -5.54 -24.03
CA LEU A 32 -24.54 -4.31 -24.83
C LEU A 32 -23.63 -4.47 -26.06
N PHE A 33 -22.43 -5.01 -25.86
CA PHE A 33 -21.47 -5.19 -26.94
C PHE A 33 -20.51 -6.34 -26.65
N ARG A 34 -20.13 -7.08 -27.70
CA ARG A 34 -19.18 -8.18 -27.64
C ARG A 34 -18.27 -8.13 -28.87
N LEU A 35 -16.96 -8.21 -28.64
CA LEU A 35 -15.92 -8.24 -29.67
C LEU A 35 -14.77 -9.17 -29.24
N LEU A 36 -13.85 -9.48 -30.15
CA LEU A 36 -12.56 -10.04 -29.76
C LEU A 36 -11.58 -8.90 -29.47
N CYS A 37 -10.66 -9.11 -28.53
CA CYS A 37 -9.66 -8.11 -28.16
C CYS A 37 -8.87 -7.55 -29.35
N ARG A 38 -8.58 -8.38 -30.37
CA ARG A 38 -7.85 -7.94 -31.57
C ARG A 38 -8.63 -6.98 -32.48
N ASP A 39 -9.95 -7.00 -32.41
CA ASP A 39 -10.83 -6.32 -33.36
C ASP A 39 -11.15 -4.87 -32.92
N SER A 40 -10.73 -4.46 -31.72
CA SER A 40 -11.07 -3.15 -31.14
C SER A 40 -10.57 -1.93 -31.92
N GLY A 41 -9.71 -2.13 -32.92
CA GLY A 41 -9.22 -1.07 -33.80
C GLY A 41 -10.04 -0.87 -35.07
N GLY A 42 -11.04 -1.71 -35.35
CA GLY A 42 -11.96 -1.53 -36.46
C GLY A 42 -12.87 -0.31 -36.26
N GLU A 43 -13.30 0.30 -37.36
CA GLU A 43 -14.12 1.53 -37.32
C GLU A 43 -15.46 1.29 -36.60
N THR A 44 -16.13 0.18 -36.93
CA THR A 44 -17.39 -0.22 -36.30
C THR A 44 -17.21 -0.52 -34.82
N GLU A 45 -16.17 -1.28 -34.46
CA GLU A 45 -15.87 -1.64 -33.08
C GLU A 45 -15.51 -0.40 -32.25
N SER A 46 -14.72 0.52 -32.82
CA SER A 46 -14.35 1.78 -32.16
C SER A 46 -15.57 2.65 -31.87
N MET A 47 -16.50 2.77 -32.83
CA MET A 47 -17.77 3.47 -32.63
C MET A 47 -18.57 2.84 -31.48
N LEU A 48 -18.75 1.52 -31.50
CA LEU A 48 -19.51 0.81 -30.45
C LEU A 48 -18.82 0.88 -29.09
N LEU A 49 -17.49 0.86 -29.03
CA LEU A 49 -16.74 1.06 -27.79
C LEU A 49 -16.99 2.45 -27.21
N ASN A 50 -17.00 3.50 -28.04
CA ASN A 50 -17.30 4.86 -27.58
C ASN A 50 -18.71 4.98 -27.00
N GLU A 51 -19.68 4.20 -27.49
CA GLU A 51 -21.06 4.21 -26.99
C GLU A 51 -21.28 3.32 -25.76
N THR A 52 -20.52 2.23 -25.60
CA THR A 52 -20.82 1.17 -24.62
C THR A 52 -19.83 1.05 -23.48
N VAL A 53 -18.60 1.55 -23.62
CA VAL A 53 -17.59 1.49 -22.55
C VAL A 53 -17.99 2.47 -21.45
N PRO A 54 -18.18 2.01 -20.20
CA PRO A 54 -18.59 2.89 -19.12
C PRO A 54 -17.44 3.80 -18.65
N GLN A 55 -17.78 4.95 -18.09
CA GLN A 55 -16.81 5.98 -17.68
C GLN A 55 -15.71 5.45 -16.75
N TRP A 56 -16.06 4.59 -15.78
CA TRP A 56 -15.09 4.02 -14.85
C TRP A 56 -14.01 3.15 -15.53
N VAL A 57 -14.26 2.65 -16.75
CA VAL A 57 -13.24 1.96 -17.57
C VAL A 57 -12.42 2.98 -18.35
N ILE A 58 -13.06 4.01 -18.90
CA ILE A 58 -12.41 5.11 -19.64
C ILE A 58 -11.38 5.81 -18.74
N ASP A 59 -11.77 6.13 -17.51
CA ASP A 59 -10.92 6.79 -16.51
C ASP A 59 -9.56 6.08 -16.38
N ILE A 60 -9.55 4.75 -16.37
CA ILE A 60 -8.32 3.96 -16.20
C ILE A 60 -7.61 3.72 -17.54
N THR A 61 -8.36 3.34 -18.57
CA THR A 61 -7.77 2.81 -19.82
C THR A 61 -7.38 3.90 -20.81
N VAL A 62 -8.13 5.00 -20.87
CA VAL A 62 -7.91 6.14 -21.76
C VAL A 62 -7.23 7.27 -21.00
N ASP A 63 -7.84 7.73 -19.91
CA ASP A 63 -7.36 8.91 -19.17
C ASP A 63 -6.17 8.60 -18.26
N LYS A 64 -5.85 7.31 -18.06
CA LYS A 64 -4.75 6.83 -17.21
C LYS A 64 -4.85 7.31 -15.76
N ASN A 65 -6.05 7.60 -15.29
CA ASN A 65 -6.30 7.91 -13.89
C ASN A 65 -6.10 6.63 -13.07
N MET A 66 -5.08 6.60 -12.21
CA MET A 66 -4.84 5.45 -11.36
C MET A 66 -5.96 5.28 -10.33
N PRO A 67 -6.43 4.04 -10.08
CA PRO A 67 -7.48 3.81 -9.10
C PRO A 67 -7.02 4.21 -7.68
N LYS A 68 -7.97 4.52 -6.81
CA LYS A 68 -7.67 4.90 -5.43
C LYS A 68 -7.11 3.71 -4.66
N PHE A 69 -6.01 3.91 -3.94
CA PHE A 69 -5.47 2.92 -3.03
C PHE A 69 -6.37 2.71 -1.82
N ASN A 70 -6.56 1.46 -1.43
CA ASN A 70 -7.28 1.11 -0.22
C ASN A 70 -6.44 1.45 1.01
N LYS A 71 -7.09 2.00 2.04
CA LYS A 71 -6.45 2.28 3.32
C LYS A 71 -7.07 1.45 4.43
N ILE A 72 -6.24 0.96 5.33
CA ILE A 72 -6.66 0.27 6.55
C ILE A 72 -6.51 1.25 7.72
N PRO A 73 -7.61 1.59 8.43
CA PRO A 73 -7.51 2.23 9.72
C PRO A 73 -7.05 1.22 10.76
N PHE A 74 -6.13 1.64 11.63
CA PHE A 74 -5.61 0.81 12.72
C PHE A 74 -5.24 1.65 13.94
N TYR A 75 -5.19 1.01 15.09
CA TYR A 75 -4.67 1.56 16.32
C TYR A 75 -3.25 1.06 16.57
N LEU A 76 -2.39 1.94 17.05
CA LEU A 76 -1.04 1.61 17.48
C LEU A 76 -0.88 1.94 18.96
N GLN A 77 -0.54 0.94 19.78
CA GLN A 77 -0.54 1.08 21.24
C GLN A 77 0.67 0.37 21.86
N PRO A 78 1.20 0.81 23.02
CA PRO A 78 2.23 0.05 23.72
C PRO A 78 1.65 -1.28 24.21
N HIS A 79 2.42 -2.36 24.09
CA HIS A 79 2.10 -3.64 24.69
C HIS A 79 2.20 -3.53 26.23
N SER A 80 1.38 -4.29 26.96
CA SER A 80 1.34 -4.28 28.43
C SER A 80 2.70 -4.56 29.08
N SER A 81 3.54 -5.37 28.43
CA SER A 81 4.90 -5.68 28.89
C SER A 81 5.93 -4.56 28.65
N SER A 82 5.59 -3.52 27.88
CA SER A 82 6.55 -2.48 27.50
C SER A 82 6.87 -1.49 28.61
N GLY A 83 6.11 -1.49 29.73
CA GLY A 83 6.28 -0.53 30.84
C GLY A 83 6.02 0.94 30.48
N ALA A 84 5.80 1.24 29.20
CA ALA A 84 5.53 2.59 28.69
C ALA A 84 4.16 3.07 29.18
N LYS A 85 4.12 4.26 29.78
CA LYS A 85 2.87 4.93 30.14
C LYS A 85 2.05 5.07 28.86
N THR A 86 0.77 4.71 28.93
CA THR A 86 -0.18 4.72 27.82
C THR A 86 -0.07 6.03 27.04
N LEU A 87 0.71 6.05 25.96
CA LEU A 87 0.66 7.15 25.01
C LEU A 87 -0.75 7.16 24.41
N LYS A 88 -1.15 8.34 23.91
CA LYS A 88 -2.43 8.51 23.21
C LYS A 88 -2.67 7.33 22.27
N LYS A 89 -3.87 6.77 22.34
CA LYS A 89 -4.32 5.74 21.40
C LYS A 89 -4.37 6.38 20.01
N ASP A 90 -3.29 6.24 19.26
CA ASP A 90 -3.18 6.85 17.94
C ASP A 90 -3.94 5.98 16.94
N ARG A 91 -5.01 6.56 16.40
CA ARG A 91 -5.76 5.98 15.28
C ARG A 91 -5.08 6.44 13.99
N LEU A 92 -4.35 5.52 13.37
CA LEU A 92 -3.62 5.74 12.14
C LEU A 92 -4.38 5.13 10.95
N SER A 93 -4.01 5.54 9.74
CA SER A 93 -4.54 4.98 8.50
C SER A 93 -3.44 4.95 7.46
N ALA A 94 -3.20 3.78 6.87
CA ALA A 94 -2.15 3.56 5.88
C ALA A 94 -2.63 2.67 4.73
N SER A 95 -1.82 2.53 3.68
CA SER A 95 -2.12 1.57 2.59
C SER A 95 -2.30 0.16 3.16
N ASP A 96 -3.26 -0.57 2.58
CA ASP A 96 -3.47 -1.98 2.88
C ASP A 96 -2.26 -2.87 2.58
N MET A 97 -1.41 -2.44 1.64
CA MET A 97 -0.12 -3.06 1.28
C MET A 97 1.07 -2.62 2.14
N LEU A 98 0.88 -1.71 3.12
CA LEU A 98 1.97 -1.26 3.98
C LEU A 98 2.53 -2.45 4.77
N GLN A 99 3.85 -2.65 4.70
CA GLN A 99 4.52 -3.72 5.45
C GLN A 99 4.63 -3.39 6.94
N VAL A 100 4.59 -4.44 7.76
CA VAL A 100 4.77 -4.37 9.21
C VAL A 100 6.10 -3.69 9.57
N ARG A 101 7.18 -3.98 8.83
CA ARG A 101 8.49 -3.31 9.01
C ARG A 101 8.38 -1.78 9.02
N LYS A 102 7.60 -1.19 8.11
CA LYS A 102 7.46 0.27 8.03
C LYS A 102 6.70 0.85 9.23
N VAL A 103 5.84 0.05 9.87
CA VAL A 103 5.20 0.43 11.14
C VAL A 103 6.20 0.32 12.30
N MET A 104 7.10 -0.65 12.28
CA MET A 104 8.18 -0.78 13.27
C MET A 104 9.15 0.40 13.19
N GLU A 105 9.55 0.80 11.99
CA GLU A 105 10.35 2.01 11.75
C GLU A 105 9.66 3.26 12.34
N HIS A 106 8.36 3.41 12.09
CA HIS A 106 7.58 4.50 12.65
C HIS A 106 7.60 4.53 14.18
N VAL A 107 7.47 3.37 14.83
CA VAL A 107 7.59 3.25 16.29
C VAL A 107 9.01 3.62 16.75
N TYR A 108 10.03 3.09 16.08
CA TYR A 108 11.41 3.34 16.45
C TYR A 108 11.78 4.83 16.39
N GLU A 109 11.47 5.49 15.27
CA GLU A 109 11.75 6.91 15.07
C GLU A 109 10.94 7.81 15.99
N LYS A 110 9.61 7.62 16.05
CA LYS A 110 8.73 8.60 16.68
C LYS A 110 8.42 8.34 18.13
N ILE A 111 8.58 7.11 18.60
CA ILE A 111 8.15 6.72 19.94
C ILE A 111 9.36 6.45 20.83
N ILE A 112 10.48 5.96 20.27
CA ILE A 112 11.66 5.58 21.07
C ILE A 112 12.82 6.55 20.89
N ASN A 113 13.10 7.00 19.66
CA ASN A 113 14.20 7.95 19.46
C ASN A 113 13.89 9.37 19.98
N LEU A 114 12.61 9.77 20.07
CA LEU A 114 12.24 11.04 20.71
C LEU A 114 12.57 11.09 22.22
N ASP A 115 12.55 9.94 22.92
CA ASP A 115 12.97 9.89 24.33
C ASP A 115 14.49 10.03 24.49
N ASN A 116 15.29 9.63 23.47
CA ASN A 116 16.75 9.75 23.48
C ASN A 116 17.28 11.14 23.05
N GLU A 117 16.56 11.86 22.18
CA GLU A 117 17.01 13.17 21.68
C GLU A 117 16.95 14.30 22.75
N SER A 118 16.38 14.02 23.93
CA SER A 118 16.47 14.91 25.08
C SER A 118 17.88 14.99 25.71
N GLN A 119 18.87 14.22 25.22
CA GLN A 119 20.23 14.20 25.79
C GLN A 119 21.40 14.48 24.85
N THR A 120 21.22 14.75 23.55
CA THR A 120 22.39 15.09 22.69
C THR A 120 22.10 16.21 21.71
N THR A 121 22.65 17.38 22.02
CA THR A 121 22.79 18.53 21.14
C THR A 121 23.59 18.21 19.87
N SER A 122 23.21 18.89 18.77
CA SER A 122 24.00 19.26 17.59
C SER A 122 24.45 18.15 16.61
N SER A 123 23.92 18.17 15.38
CA SER A 123 24.59 18.83 14.24
C SER A 123 23.86 18.58 12.91
N SER A 124 23.58 19.67 12.19
CA SER A 124 23.14 19.71 10.80
C SER A 124 24.21 19.12 9.86
N ASN A 125 23.81 18.44 8.77
CA ASN A 125 24.24 18.79 7.41
C ASN A 125 23.65 17.88 6.31
N ASN A 126 23.35 18.54 5.19
CA ASN A 126 22.97 18.03 3.87
C ASN A 126 23.90 16.90 3.36
N ASP A 127 23.33 15.79 2.90
CA ASP A 127 23.89 15.05 1.75
C ASP A 127 22.84 14.12 1.09
N LYS A 128 22.49 14.38 -0.17
CA LYS A 128 21.41 13.72 -0.92
C LYS A 128 21.80 12.37 -1.55
N THR A 129 23.01 11.90 -1.30
CA THR A 129 23.55 10.62 -1.83
C THR A 129 23.60 9.50 -0.79
N GLY A 130 23.36 9.81 0.50
CA GLY A 130 23.37 8.84 1.61
C GLY A 130 22.00 8.56 2.23
N GLU A 131 20.90 8.94 1.56
CA GLU A 131 19.54 8.78 2.09
C GLU A 131 19.07 7.32 2.06
N GLN A 132 19.46 6.54 1.05
CA GLN A 132 19.07 5.13 0.90
C GLN A 132 19.80 4.21 1.89
N GLU A 133 21.12 4.37 2.06
CA GLU A 133 21.90 3.59 3.03
C GLU A 133 21.42 3.87 4.48
N LYS A 134 21.12 5.14 4.80
CA LYS A 134 20.55 5.50 6.10
C LYS A 134 19.15 4.91 6.32
N GLU A 135 18.29 4.87 5.31
CA GLU A 135 16.95 4.29 5.45
C GLU A 135 17.00 2.78 5.67
N GLU A 136 17.91 2.06 4.99
CA GLU A 136 18.16 0.65 5.23
C GLU A 136 18.72 0.38 6.64
N ASP A 137 19.68 1.19 7.10
CA ASP A 137 20.22 1.09 8.47
C ASP A 137 19.13 1.31 9.54
N ILE A 138 18.23 2.29 9.34
CA ILE A 138 17.12 2.55 10.25
C ILE A 138 16.13 1.38 10.26
N ALA A 139 15.82 0.81 9.09
CA ALA A 139 14.93 -0.34 8.98
C ALA A 139 15.48 -1.56 9.73
N VAL A 140 16.79 -1.83 9.58
CA VAL A 140 17.48 -2.92 10.31
C VAL A 140 17.47 -2.65 11.82
N LEU A 141 17.80 -1.44 12.26
CA LEU A 141 17.79 -1.05 13.69
C LEU A 141 16.40 -1.15 14.31
N ALA A 142 15.37 -0.70 13.59
CA ALA A 142 13.98 -0.79 14.03
C ALA A 142 13.55 -2.26 14.16
N GLU A 143 13.91 -3.09 13.18
CA GLU A 143 13.64 -4.52 13.22
C GLU A 143 14.37 -5.22 14.38
N GLU A 144 15.61 -4.81 14.71
CA GLU A 144 16.37 -5.35 15.83
C GLU A 144 15.82 -4.92 17.20
N LYS A 145 15.28 -3.70 17.32
CA LYS A 145 14.89 -3.13 18.62
C LYS A 145 13.39 -3.26 18.93
N ILE A 146 12.54 -3.38 17.91
CA ILE A 146 11.08 -3.32 18.07
C ILE A 146 10.44 -4.66 17.75
N GLU A 147 9.41 -5.02 18.50
CA GLU A 147 8.45 -6.04 18.13
C GLU A 147 7.07 -5.42 17.93
N LEU A 148 6.41 -5.84 16.85
CA LEU A 148 5.00 -5.56 16.61
C LEU A 148 4.18 -6.81 16.83
N LEU A 149 3.06 -6.66 17.54
CA LEU A 149 2.18 -7.75 17.92
C LEU A 149 0.74 -7.43 17.50
N CYS A 150 0.00 -8.46 17.11
CA CYS A 150 -1.46 -8.39 16.98
C CYS A 150 -2.05 -9.60 17.71
N GLN A 151 -2.98 -9.37 18.64
CA GLN A 151 -3.54 -10.44 19.50
C GLN A 151 -2.47 -11.29 20.18
N ASP A 152 -1.48 -10.63 20.79
CA ASP A 152 -0.34 -11.26 21.48
C ASP A 152 0.55 -12.16 20.61
N GLN A 153 0.32 -12.19 19.29
CA GLN A 153 1.18 -12.85 18.31
C GLN A 153 2.17 -11.85 17.71
N VAL A 154 3.47 -12.20 17.74
CA VAL A 154 4.52 -11.42 17.06
C VAL A 154 4.35 -11.51 15.55
N LEU A 155 4.42 -10.36 14.88
CA LEU A 155 4.21 -10.23 13.44
C LEU A 155 5.54 -10.38 12.68
N ASP A 156 5.49 -11.02 11.50
CA ASP A 156 6.60 -11.03 10.55
C ASP A 156 6.72 -9.65 9.88
N PRO A 157 7.90 -8.98 9.91
CA PRO A 157 8.13 -7.68 9.30
C PRO A 157 7.75 -7.58 7.82
N ASN A 158 7.80 -8.70 7.09
CA ASN A 158 7.49 -8.76 5.66
C ASN A 158 5.99 -8.86 5.36
N MET A 159 5.14 -9.12 6.37
CA MET A 159 3.69 -9.14 6.18
C MET A 159 3.16 -7.74 5.90
N ASP A 160 2.09 -7.64 5.11
CA ASP A 160 1.34 -6.40 4.90
C ASP A 160 0.13 -6.27 5.87
N LEU A 161 -0.37 -5.04 6.06
CA LEU A 161 -1.46 -4.77 7.00
C LEU A 161 -2.75 -5.52 6.67
N ARG A 162 -3.07 -5.73 5.38
CA ARG A 162 -4.24 -6.52 4.98
C ARG A 162 -4.11 -7.98 5.38
N THR A 163 -2.93 -8.57 5.28
CA THR A 163 -2.67 -9.96 5.67
C THR A 163 -2.81 -10.11 7.18
N VAL A 164 -2.23 -9.19 7.95
CA VAL A 164 -2.41 -9.17 9.42
C VAL A 164 -3.88 -9.04 9.79
N LYS A 165 -4.61 -8.10 9.15
CA LYS A 165 -6.04 -7.89 9.40
C LYS A 165 -6.90 -9.10 9.02
N HIS A 166 -6.56 -9.80 7.95
CA HIS A 166 -7.35 -10.95 7.49
C HIS A 166 -7.08 -12.22 8.32
N PHE A 167 -5.81 -12.52 8.58
CA PHE A 167 -5.42 -13.80 9.18
C PHE A 167 -5.29 -13.74 10.69
N ILE A 168 -4.79 -12.65 11.26
CA ILE A 168 -4.43 -12.57 12.68
C ILE A 168 -5.50 -11.83 13.48
N TRP A 169 -6.01 -10.70 12.99
CA TRP A 169 -7.04 -9.94 13.72
C TRP A 169 -8.40 -10.65 13.75
N LYS A 170 -8.92 -10.92 14.96
CA LYS A 170 -10.22 -11.59 15.21
C LYS A 170 -11.19 -10.79 16.09
N SER A 171 -10.79 -9.64 16.63
CA SER A 171 -11.61 -8.91 17.62
C SER A 171 -12.68 -8.00 17.02
N GLY A 172 -12.80 -7.94 15.68
CA GLY A 172 -13.73 -7.05 14.97
C GLY A 172 -13.31 -5.58 15.04
N GLY A 173 -13.89 -4.73 14.19
CA GLY A 173 -13.54 -3.31 14.10
C GLY A 173 -12.17 -3.02 13.48
N ASP A 174 -11.60 -1.87 13.82
CA ASP A 174 -10.29 -1.43 13.31
C ASP A 174 -9.16 -2.32 13.85
N LEU A 175 -8.17 -2.60 12.99
CA LEU A 175 -6.99 -3.39 13.35
C LEU A 175 -6.29 -2.75 14.55
N THR A 176 -5.84 -3.53 15.53
CA THR A 176 -5.06 -3.00 16.65
C THR A 176 -3.71 -3.70 16.70
N LEU A 177 -2.64 -2.90 16.67
CA LEU A 177 -1.26 -3.32 16.73
C LEU A 177 -0.65 -2.85 18.05
N HIS A 178 0.08 -3.74 18.70
CA HIS A 178 0.83 -3.44 19.91
C HIS A 178 2.32 -3.42 19.61
N TYR A 179 3.05 -2.45 20.13
CA TYR A 179 4.50 -2.41 20.01
C TYR A 179 5.17 -2.58 21.37
N ARG A 180 6.37 -3.18 21.38
CA ARG A 180 7.27 -3.21 22.54
C ARG A 180 8.72 -3.21 22.08
N GLN A 181 9.62 -2.82 22.97
CA GLN A 181 11.05 -3.07 22.76
C GLN A 181 11.35 -4.56 22.95
N LYS A 182 12.21 -5.12 22.10
CA LYS A 182 12.77 -6.46 22.32
C LYS A 182 13.60 -6.44 23.60
N SER A 183 13.41 -7.43 24.45
CA SER A 183 14.32 -7.65 25.58
C SER A 183 15.64 -8.17 25.03
N THR A 184 16.72 -7.42 25.26
CA THR A 184 18.09 -7.84 24.96
C THR A 184 18.48 -9.08 25.75
#